data_AF-A0A838IJA6-F1
#
_entry.id   AF-A0A838IJA6-F1
#
_cell.length_a   1.000
_cell.length_b   1.000
_cell.length_c   1.000
_cell.angle_alpha   90.00
_cell.angle_beta   90.00
_cell.angle_gamma   90.00
#
_symmetry.space_group_name_H-M   'P 1'
#
loop_
_entity.id
_entity.type
_entity.pdbx_description
1 polymer ?
#
loop_
_entity_poly.entity_id
_entity_poly.type
_entity_poly.pdbx_seq_one_letter_code
_entity_poly.pdbx_strand_id
1 'polypeptide(L)' 'MAKQEFNEDPAKTAYHANKRELLRKGLESGELSWREISEALPEEHLGEVELEVFLFTCRNLGIEVTGRPH' A
#
# COMPACT_ATOMS: atom_id res chain seq x y z
N MET A 1 -6.66 22.80 24.94
CA MET A 1 -6.49 21.46 24.34
C MET A 1 -6.94 21.56 22.90
N ALA A 2 -6.00 21.57 21.96
CA ALA A 2 -6.34 21.66 20.54
C ALA A 2 -6.95 20.30 20.13
N LYS A 3 -8.25 20.29 19.81
CA LYS A 3 -8.86 19.21 19.04
C LYS A 3 -8.09 19.19 17.71
N GLN A 4 -7.23 18.20 17.53
CA GLN A 4 -6.72 17.85 16.20
C GLN A 4 -7.95 17.53 15.37
N GLU A 5 -8.38 18.48 14.55
CA GLU A 5 -9.28 18.21 13.44
C GLU A 5 -8.56 17.19 12.57
N PHE A 6 -8.99 15.93 12.69
CA PHE A 6 -8.71 14.89 11.72
C PHE A 6 -9.30 15.40 10.40
N ASN A 7 -8.46 16.10 9.64
CA ASN A 7 -8.74 16.47 8.27
C ASN A 7 -8.64 15.16 7.48
N GLU A 8 -9.68 14.32 7.61
CA GLU A 8 -9.83 13.07 6.87
C GLU A 8 -10.07 13.43 5.42
N ASP A 9 -8.99 13.76 4.73
CA ASP A 9 -8.96 13.78 3.28
C ASP A 9 -9.43 12.39 2.81
N PRO A 10 -10.61 12.29 2.17
CA PRO A 10 -11.19 11.00 1.80
C PRO A 10 -10.24 10.17 0.93
N ALA A 11 -9.39 10.83 0.14
CA ALA A 11 -8.38 10.17 -0.68
C ALA A 11 -7.29 9.50 0.18
N LYS A 12 -6.85 10.15 1.27
CA LYS A 12 -5.89 9.56 2.22
C LYS A 12 -6.49 8.39 3.00
N THR A 13 -7.76 8.52 3.39
CA THR A 13 -8.48 7.44 4.09
C THR A 13 -8.64 6.22 3.18
N ALA A 14 -8.97 6.42 1.90
CA ALA A 14 -9.05 5.33 0.91
C ALA A 14 -7.68 4.69 0.64
N TYR A 15 -6.62 5.49 0.51
CA TYR A 15 -5.25 5.00 0.32
C TYR A 15 -4.81 4.06 1.46
N HIS A 16 -4.98 4.47 2.72
CA HIS A 16 -4.61 3.63 3.87
C HIS A 16 -5.48 2.38 3.97
N ALA A 17 -6.75 2.43 3.57
CA ALA A 17 -7.62 1.25 3.51
C ALA A 17 -7.14 0.25 2.44
N ASN A 18 -6.83 0.74 1.24
CA ASN A 18 -6.33 -0.08 0.13
C ASN A 18 -5.00 -0.74 0.49
N LYS A 19 -4.09 -0.01 1.14
CA LYS A 19 -2.81 -0.54 1.62
C LYS A 19 -3.00 -1.71 2.60
N ARG A 20 -3.92 -1.57 3.56
CA ARG A 20 -4.21 -2.64 4.52
C ARG A 20 -4.80 -3.87 3.84
N GLU A 21 -5.70 -3.67 2.89
CA GLU A 21 -6.33 -4.76 2.16
C GLU A 21 -5.33 -5.50 1.27
N LEU A 22 -4.41 -4.80 0.60
CA LEU A 22 -3.30 -5.42 -0.14
C LEU A 22 -2.43 -6.29 0.77
N LEU A 23 -2.02 -5.77 1.93
CA LEU A 23 -1.20 -6.54 2.88
C LEU A 23 -1.96 -7.77 3.39
N ARG A 24 -3.27 -7.65 3.67
CA ARG A 24 -4.11 -8.78 4.05
C ARG A 24 -4.12 -9.85 2.96
N LYS A 25 -4.37 -9.45 1.71
CA LYS A 25 -4.35 -10.37 0.56
C LYS A 25 -3.00 -11.03 0.39
N GLY A 26 -1.91 -10.27 0.44
CA GLY A 26 -0.56 -10.80 0.30
C GLY A 26 -0.17 -11.76 1.44
N LEU A 27 -0.66 -11.53 2.66
CA LEU A 27 -0.49 -12.48 3.77
C LEU A 27 -1.26 -13.79 3.55
N GLU A 28 -2.43 -13.72 2.90
CA GLU A 28 -3.28 -14.88 2.62
C GLU A 28 -2.77 -15.71 1.43
N SER A 29 -2.27 -15.06 0.38
CA SER A 29 -1.75 -15.72 -0.84
C SER A 29 -0.26 -16.04 -0.77
N GLY A 30 0.52 -15.30 0.01
CA GLY A 30 1.98 -15.30 -0.04
C GLY A 30 2.58 -14.47 -1.18
N GLU A 31 1.76 -13.89 -2.06
CA GLU A 31 2.21 -13.13 -3.23
C GLU A 31 1.29 -11.96 -3.59
N LEU A 32 1.85 -10.91 -4.20
CA LEU A 32 1.14 -9.79 -4.80
C LEU A 32 1.74 -9.46 -6.17
N SER A 33 0.91 -9.25 -7.18
CA SER A 33 1.40 -8.75 -8.46
C SER A 33 1.59 -7.23 -8.44
N TRP A 34 2.56 -6.74 -9.21
CA TRP A 34 2.76 -5.30 -9.40
C TRP A 34 1.50 -4.60 -9.90
N ARG A 35 0.73 -5.27 -10.75
CA ARG A 35 -0.54 -4.76 -11.26
C ARG A 35 -1.52 -4.47 -10.12
N GLU A 36 -1.73 -5.44 -9.22
CA GLU A 36 -2.61 -5.25 -8.05
C GLU A 36 -2.14 -4.10 -7.16
N ILE A 37 -0.82 -3.96 -6.98
CA ILE A 37 -0.24 -2.87 -6.20
C ILE A 37 -0.54 -1.53 -6.88
N SER A 38 -0.28 -1.40 -8.18
CA SER A 38 -0.50 -0.17 -8.94
C SER A 38 -1.97 0.23 -9.06
N GLU A 39 -2.89 -0.74 -9.15
CA GLU A 39 -4.32 -0.50 -9.21
C GLU A 39 -4.89 -0.05 -7.86
N ALA A 40 -4.40 -0.59 -6.75
CA ALA A 40 -4.88 -0.26 -5.41
C ALA A 40 -4.17 0.93 -4.77
N LEU A 41 -2.92 1.20 -5.17
CA LEU A 41 -2.08 2.31 -4.71
C LEU A 41 -1.64 3.15 -5.92
N PRO A 42 -2.53 3.98 -6.50
CA PRO A 42 -2.18 4.81 -7.65
C PRO A 42 -1.05 5.79 -7.31
N GLU A 43 -0.14 6.00 -8.27
CA GLU A 43 1.07 6.82 -8.11
C GLU A 43 0.79 8.27 -7.69
N GLU A 44 -0.41 8.80 -7.99
CA GLU A 44 -0.87 10.12 -7.53
C GLU A 44 -0.91 10.25 -5.99
N HIS A 45 -0.97 9.13 -5.28
CA HIS A 45 -1.02 9.06 -3.82
C HIS A 45 0.14 8.27 -3.21
N LEU A 46 0.97 7.63 -4.04
CA LEU A 46 2.07 6.78 -3.60
C LEU A 46 3.40 7.44 -3.98
N GLY A 47 3.99 8.18 -3.03
CA GLY A 47 5.35 8.69 -3.23
C GLY A 47 6.37 7.55 -3.29
N GLU A 48 7.53 7.79 -3.92
CA GLU A 48 8.62 6.81 -4.05
C GLU A 48 8.99 6.16 -2.70
N VAL A 49 9.10 6.99 -1.65
CA VAL A 49 9.41 6.52 -0.29
C VAL A 49 8.32 5.60 0.26
N GLU A 50 7.05 5.90 0.02
CA GLU A 50 5.95 5.09 0.54
C GLU A 50 5.83 3.76 -0.19
N LEU A 51 6.08 3.76 -1.50
CA LEU A 51 6.21 2.55 -2.30
C LEU A 51 7.36 1.68 -1.77
N GLU A 52 8.54 2.25 -1.54
CA GLU A 52 9.68 1.52 -0.97
C GLU A 52 9.33 0.92 0.40
N VAL A 53 8.70 1.70 1.28
CA VAL A 53 8.26 1.22 2.60
C VAL A 53 7.24 0.09 2.47
N PHE A 54 6.31 0.19 1.53
CA PHE A 54 5.33 -0.87 1.25
C PHE A 54 6.03 -2.15 0.76
N LEU A 55 6.92 -2.04 -0.23
CA LEU A 55 7.67 -3.18 -0.77
C LEU A 55 8.58 -3.82 0.29
N PHE A 56 9.20 -3.01 1.15
CA PHE A 56 9.95 -3.46 2.30
C PHE A 56 9.07 -4.23 3.29
N THR A 57 7.86 -3.74 3.54
CA THR A 57 6.88 -4.41 4.40
C THR A 57 6.46 -5.76 3.81
N CYS A 58 6.15 -5.83 2.50
CA CYS A 58 5.84 -7.09 1.82
C CYS A 58 6.96 -8.12 2.02
N ARG A 59 8.21 -7.72 1.77
CA ARG A 59 9.37 -8.61 1.93
C ARG A 59 9.51 -9.13 3.37
N ASN A 60 9.34 -8.28 4.38
CA ASN A 60 9.46 -8.70 5.77
C ASN A 60 8.33 -9.62 6.23
N LEU A 61 7.16 -9.50 5.62
CA LEU A 61 6.01 -10.35 5.88
C LEU A 61 6.04 -11.67 5.06
N GLY A 62 7.09 -11.88 4.25
CA GLY A 62 7.20 -13.06 3.39
C GLY A 62 6.29 -13.02 2.16
N ILE A 63 5.81 -11.83 1.78
CA ILE A 63 4.97 -11.62 0.61
C ILE A 63 5.88 -11.38 -0.60
N GLU A 64 5.81 -12.28 -1.58
CA GLU A 64 6.53 -12.14 -2.85
C GLU A 64 5.84 -11.10 -3.74
N VAL A 65 6.60 -10.20 -4.37
CA VAL A 65 6.06 -9.22 -5.33
C VAL A 65 6.51 -9.56 -6.73
N THR A 66 5.57 -9.91 -7.61
CA THR A 66 5.84 -10.39 -8.97
C THR A 66 5.56 -9.31 -10.03
N GLY A 67 6.23 -9.40 -11.18
CA GLY A 67 5.94 -8.54 -12.34
C GLY A 67 6.33 -7.07 -12.19
N ARG A 68 7.34 -6.76 -11.36
CA ARG A 68 7.86 -5.38 -11.23
C ARG A 68 8.42 -4.89 -12.58
N PRO A 69 8.15 -3.63 -12.98
CA PRO A 69 8.80 -3.04 -14.14
C PRO A 69 10.31 -2.94 -13.91
N HIS A 70 11.08 -3.26 -14.95
CA HIS A 70 12.54 -3.18 -14.97
C HIS A 70 13.03 -1.75 -15.21
#